data_AF-A0A0F8X3M0-F1
#
_entry.id   AF-A0A0F8X3M0-F1
#
_cell.length_a   1.000
_cell.length_b   1.000
_cell.length_c   1.000
_cell.angle_alpha   90.00
_cell.angle_beta   90.00
_cell.angle_gamma   90.00
#
_symmetry.space_group_name_H-M   'P 1'
#
loop_
_entity.id
_entity.type
_entity.pdbx_description
1 polymer ?
#
loop_
_entity_poly.entity_id
_entity_poly.type
_entity_poly.pdbx_seq_one_letter_code
_entity_poly.pdbx_strand_id
1 'polypeptide(L)'
;MRPRKTEHDQETINAFKLNKMLTIVALCALLHFSIATVRRRLKEWGALSSYNYSGRYYTLPSIPEFNKKGLWKHKGVFFSKQGTLKNTVIHLVQISRGGLSNFELEKILGVNPNSYLPQYKQLAGVKREKHKRQVVYFATDEELYRRQKQNRFPPEPTALKLPPVQLFVCGEVHHLSLV
;
A
#
# COMPACT_ATOMS: atom_id res chain seq x y z
N MET A 1 43.21 4.87 6.54
CA MET A 1 41.97 4.71 5.74
C MET A 1 42.36 4.86 4.26
N ARG A 2 42.21 3.81 3.44
CA ARG A 2 42.61 3.84 2.02
C ARG A 2 41.74 4.87 1.27
N PRO A 3 42.30 5.79 0.46
CA PRO A 3 41.50 6.76 -0.27
C PRO A 3 40.52 6.03 -1.20
N ARG A 4 39.26 6.48 -1.22
CA ARG A 4 38.21 5.87 -2.02
C ARG A 4 38.44 6.20 -3.50
N LYS A 5 38.39 5.20 -4.38
CA LYS A 5 38.24 5.43 -5.82
C LYS A 5 36.81 5.91 -6.09
N THR A 6 36.64 7.22 -6.26
CA THR A 6 35.37 7.92 -6.53
C THR A 6 35.01 7.99 -8.01
N GLU A 7 35.95 7.70 -8.91
CA GLU A 7 35.76 7.77 -10.36
C GLU A 7 34.64 6.82 -10.85
N HIS A 8 34.71 5.54 -10.47
CA HIS A 8 33.68 4.55 -10.81
C HIS A 8 32.30 4.87 -10.20
N ASP A 9 32.23 5.67 -9.13
CA ASP A 9 30.95 6.12 -8.57
C ASP A 9 30.26 7.10 -9.52
N GLN A 10 31.02 8.03 -10.11
CA GLN A 10 30.48 9.01 -11.05
C GLN A 10 30.00 8.36 -12.34
N GLU A 11 30.76 7.40 -12.88
CA GLU A 11 30.36 6.60 -14.05
C GLU A 11 29.07 5.83 -13.78
N THR A 12 28.97 5.19 -12.61
CA THR A 12 27.77 4.44 -12.20
C THR A 12 26.56 5.36 -12.03
N ILE A 13 26.74 6.54 -11.43
CA ILE A 13 25.67 7.54 -11.29
C ILE A 13 25.20 8.03 -12.68
N ASN A 14 26.11 8.25 -13.62
CA ASN A 14 25.75 8.63 -14.99
C ASN A 14 25.00 7.49 -15.70
N ALA A 15 25.43 6.24 -15.54
CA ALA A 15 24.73 5.07 -16.07
C ALA A 15 23.30 4.95 -15.52
N PHE A 16 23.09 5.26 -14.23
CA PHE A 16 21.74 5.35 -13.65
C PHE A 16 20.91 6.46 -14.30
N LYS A 17 21.46 7.66 -14.52
CA LYS A 17 20.72 8.76 -15.17
C LYS A 17 20.27 8.40 -16.59
N LEU A 18 21.10 7.68 -17.34
CA LEU A 18 20.81 7.25 -18.70
C LEU A 18 19.78 6.10 -18.75
N ASN A 19 19.96 5.07 -17.93
CA ASN A 19 19.15 3.86 -18.00
C ASN A 19 17.95 3.85 -17.05
N LYS A 20 17.89 4.80 -16.11
CA LYS A 20 16.97 4.92 -14.98
C LYS A 20 17.04 3.79 -13.94
N MET A 21 17.37 2.56 -14.35
CA MET A 21 17.52 1.41 -13.46
C MET A 21 18.59 0.45 -13.97
N LEU A 22 19.26 -0.25 -13.05
CA LEU A 22 20.34 -1.19 -13.35
C LEU A 22 20.18 -2.47 -12.53
N THR A 23 20.74 -3.58 -13.02
CA THR A 23 20.80 -4.85 -12.27
C THR A 23 22.07 -4.92 -11.42
N ILE A 24 22.09 -5.80 -10.41
CA ILE A 24 23.30 -6.02 -9.61
C ILE A 24 24.50 -6.45 -10.46
N VAL A 25 24.28 -7.25 -11.51
CA VAL A 25 25.35 -7.74 -12.41
C VAL A 25 25.96 -6.58 -13.19
N ALA A 26 25.13 -5.69 -13.75
CA ALA A 26 25.62 -4.49 -14.44
C ALA A 26 26.39 -3.57 -13.49
N LEU A 27 25.92 -3.41 -12.26
CA LEU A 27 26.60 -2.59 -11.25
C LEU A 27 27.96 -3.17 -10.83
N CYS A 28 28.07 -4.51 -10.69
CA CYS A 28 29.36 -5.15 -10.45
C CYS A 28 30.35 -4.91 -11.59
N ALA A 29 29.87 -4.95 -12.84
CA ALA A 29 30.70 -4.69 -14.01
C ALA A 29 31.18 -3.22 -14.05
N LEU A 30 30.30 -2.25 -13.79
CA LEU A 30 30.65 -0.82 -13.78
C LEU A 30 31.59 -0.44 -12.64
N LEU A 31 31.35 -0.99 -11.44
CA LEU A 31 32.13 -0.64 -10.26
C LEU A 31 33.38 -1.49 -10.07
N HIS A 32 33.54 -2.58 -10.83
CA HIS A 32 34.59 -3.58 -10.66
C HIS A 32 34.69 -4.13 -9.22
N PHE A 33 33.53 -4.34 -8.57
CA PHE A 33 33.46 -4.88 -7.21
C PHE A 33 32.63 -6.15 -7.11
N SER A 34 32.85 -6.88 -6.02
CA SER A 34 31.99 -7.98 -5.61
C SER A 34 30.56 -7.51 -5.34
N ILE A 35 29.59 -8.43 -5.48
CA ILE A 35 28.17 -8.19 -5.16
C ILE A 35 28.00 -7.62 -3.74
N ALA A 36 28.75 -8.12 -2.76
CA ALA A 36 28.68 -7.67 -1.38
C ALA A 36 29.07 -6.18 -1.25
N THR A 37 30.16 -5.78 -1.91
CA THR A 37 30.63 -4.39 -1.91
C THR A 37 29.67 -3.47 -2.67
N VAL A 38 29.13 -3.90 -3.81
CA VAL A 38 28.12 -3.14 -4.56
C VAL A 38 26.86 -2.92 -3.72
N ARG A 39 26.36 -3.95 -3.03
CA ARG A 39 25.21 -3.81 -2.12
C ARG A 39 25.46 -2.82 -0.99
N ARG A 40 26.69 -2.81 -0.43
CA ARG A 40 27.07 -1.81 0.56
C ARG A 40 27.02 -0.40 -0.02
N ARG A 41 27.58 -0.17 -1.22
CA ARG A 41 27.52 1.13 -1.91
C ARG A 41 26.09 1.57 -2.22
N LEU A 42 25.26 0.66 -2.72
CA LEU A 42 23.84 0.94 -2.97
C LEU A 42 23.11 1.39 -1.70
N LYS A 43 23.41 0.77 -0.56
CA LYS A 43 22.86 1.18 0.74
C LYS A 43 23.35 2.57 1.15
N GLU A 44 24.64 2.87 0.97
CA GLU A 44 25.21 4.20 1.23
C GLU A 44 24.56 5.29 0.36
N TRP A 45 24.24 4.98 -0.90
CA TRP A 45 23.53 5.89 -1.82
C TRP A 45 22.02 5.96 -1.58
N GLY A 46 21.47 5.18 -0.66
CA GLY A 46 20.02 5.07 -0.45
C GLY A 46 19.28 4.49 -1.65
N ALA A 47 19.94 3.74 -2.52
CA ALA A 47 19.33 3.19 -3.72
C ALA A 47 18.14 2.29 -3.39
N LEU A 48 17.08 2.41 -4.18
CA LEU A 48 15.86 1.64 -4.03
C LEU A 48 15.93 0.38 -4.89
N SER A 49 15.50 -0.75 -4.33
CA SER A 49 15.32 -1.99 -5.08
C SER A 49 13.89 -2.12 -5.59
N SER A 50 13.71 -2.85 -6.69
CA SER A 50 12.38 -3.18 -7.20
C SER A 50 11.65 -4.08 -6.21
N TYR A 51 10.36 -3.85 -6.00
CA TYR A 51 9.56 -4.74 -5.16
C TYR A 51 9.06 -5.98 -5.92
N ASN A 52 9.12 -5.94 -7.26
CA ASN A 52 8.92 -7.10 -8.13
C ASN A 52 10.26 -7.66 -8.63
N TYR A 53 10.23 -8.80 -9.34
CA TYR A 53 11.43 -9.53 -9.79
C TYR A 53 12.43 -9.85 -8.67
N SER A 54 11.95 -10.09 -7.44
CA SER A 54 12.79 -10.42 -6.29
C SER A 54 13.90 -9.39 -6.00
N GLY A 55 13.66 -8.10 -6.26
CA GLY A 55 14.64 -7.04 -5.98
C GLY A 55 15.85 -7.00 -6.91
N ARG A 56 15.73 -7.54 -8.13
CA ARG A 56 16.83 -7.61 -9.11
C ARG A 56 17.27 -6.26 -9.66
N TYR A 57 16.37 -5.27 -9.67
CA TYR A 57 16.65 -3.96 -10.25
C TYR A 57 16.81 -2.91 -9.17
N TYR A 58 17.70 -1.95 -9.42
CA TYR A 58 18.01 -0.84 -8.53
C TYR A 58 17.83 0.49 -9.24
N THR A 59 17.53 1.54 -8.48
CA THR A 59 17.47 2.93 -8.95
C THR A 59 17.95 3.87 -7.85
N LEU A 60 18.53 5.01 -8.21
CA LEU A 60 18.83 6.07 -7.25
C LEU A 60 17.55 6.81 -6.83
N PRO A 61 17.46 7.35 -5.60
CA PRO A 61 16.25 8.03 -5.10
C PRO A 61 15.79 9.25 -5.92
N SER A 62 16.71 9.89 -6.65
CA SER A 62 16.44 11.09 -7.45
C SER A 62 15.81 10.82 -8.82
N ILE A 63 15.71 9.56 -9.24
CA ILE A 63 15.25 9.18 -10.59
C ILE A 63 13.74 8.88 -10.65
N PRO A 64 13.15 8.11 -9.73
CA PRO A 64 11.75 7.73 -9.83
C PRO A 64 10.77 8.90 -9.70
N GLU A 65 9.83 8.96 -10.63
CA GLU A 65 8.67 9.86 -10.55
C GLU A 65 7.53 9.14 -9.82
N PHE A 66 7.57 9.19 -8.50
CA PHE A 66 6.58 8.52 -7.67
C PHE A 66 5.21 9.18 -7.75
N ASN A 67 4.17 8.36 -7.90
CA ASN A 67 2.79 8.82 -7.81
C ASN A 67 2.38 9.17 -6.37
N LYS A 68 1.13 9.62 -6.17
CA LYS A 68 0.56 9.97 -4.86
C LYS A 68 0.63 8.86 -3.81
N LYS A 69 0.72 7.59 -4.23
CA LYS A 69 0.84 6.41 -3.37
C LYS A 69 2.29 5.98 -3.13
N GLY A 70 3.26 6.77 -3.61
CA GLY A 70 4.68 6.48 -3.48
C GLY A 70 5.17 5.35 -4.38
N LEU A 71 4.46 5.05 -5.47
CA LEU A 71 4.81 3.98 -6.42
C LEU A 71 5.30 4.56 -7.74
N TRP A 72 6.32 3.93 -8.32
CA TRP A 72 6.82 4.24 -9.65
C TRP A 72 6.92 2.94 -10.45
N LYS A 73 6.36 2.95 -11.66
CA LYS A 73 6.38 1.80 -12.58
C LYS A 73 7.15 2.21 -13.83
N HIS A 74 8.18 1.46 -14.19
CA HIS A 74 9.00 1.74 -15.36
C HIS A 74 9.38 0.44 -16.07
N LYS A 75 9.00 0.30 -17.35
CA LYS A 75 9.30 -0.88 -18.19
C LYS A 75 9.00 -2.23 -17.50
N GLY A 76 7.85 -2.31 -16.82
CA GLY A 76 7.43 -3.52 -16.09
C GLY A 76 8.11 -3.74 -14.73
N VAL A 77 9.11 -2.93 -14.37
CA VAL A 77 9.77 -2.96 -13.06
C VAL A 77 9.15 -1.92 -12.14
N PHE A 78 8.87 -2.32 -10.90
CA PHE A 78 8.12 -1.50 -9.96
C PHE A 78 8.92 -1.17 -8.71
N PHE A 79 8.87 0.10 -8.32
CA PHE A 79 9.57 0.66 -7.18
C PHE A 79 8.62 1.36 -6.22
N SER A 80 9.02 1.44 -4.96
CA SER A 80 8.28 2.11 -3.91
C SER A 80 9.22 3.00 -3.10
N LYS A 81 8.73 4.16 -2.66
CA LYS A 81 9.42 5.00 -1.66
C LYS A 81 9.74 4.23 -0.39
N GLN A 82 8.96 3.20 -0.07
CA GLN A 82 9.11 2.35 1.11
C GLN A 82 10.12 1.20 0.92
N GLY A 83 10.73 1.11 -0.28
CA GLY A 83 11.69 0.09 -0.67
C GLY A 83 11.04 -1.26 -0.91
N THR A 84 10.72 -2.00 0.15
CA THR A 84 10.25 -3.39 0.05
C THR A 84 8.74 -3.48 -0.20
N LEU A 85 8.29 -4.58 -0.81
CA LEU A 85 6.86 -4.88 -0.99
C LEU A 85 6.10 -4.86 0.34
N LYS A 86 6.70 -5.47 1.38
CA LYS A 86 6.16 -5.48 2.75
C LYS A 86 5.87 -4.08 3.26
N ASN A 87 6.87 -3.19 3.27
CA ASN A 87 6.71 -1.83 3.78
C ASN A 87 5.74 -1.02 2.91
N THR A 88 5.71 -1.30 1.62
CA THR A 88 4.76 -0.68 0.68
C THR A 88 3.33 -1.04 1.03
N VAL A 89 3.03 -2.31 1.31
CA VAL A 89 1.69 -2.76 1.71
C VAL A 89 1.28 -2.11 3.03
N ILE A 90 2.18 -2.06 4.02
CA ILE A 90 1.92 -1.41 5.30
C ILE A 90 1.55 0.06 5.09
N HIS A 91 2.36 0.79 4.32
CA HIS A 91 2.09 2.20 4.01
C HIS A 91 0.76 2.39 3.27
N LEU A 92 0.47 1.57 2.26
CA LEU A 92 -0.78 1.64 1.49
C LEU A 92 -2.00 1.42 2.38
N VAL A 93 -1.92 0.46 3.31
CA VAL A 93 -2.99 0.21 4.28
C VAL A 93 -3.15 1.40 5.22
N GLN A 94 -2.06 1.97 5.74
CA GLN A 94 -2.11 3.11 6.64
C GLN A 94 -2.75 4.36 6.01
N ILE A 95 -2.46 4.66 4.74
CA ILE A 95 -3.04 5.82 4.04
C ILE A 95 -4.45 5.55 3.48
N SER A 96 -4.93 4.31 3.55
CA SER A 96 -6.25 3.95 3.02
C SER A 96 -7.38 4.41 3.94
N ARG A 97 -8.49 4.84 3.36
CA ARG A 97 -9.68 5.26 4.13
C ARG A 97 -10.41 4.10 4.77
N GLY A 98 -10.31 2.89 4.22
CA GLY A 98 -11.14 1.73 4.60
C GLY A 98 -10.37 0.43 4.70
N GLY A 99 -9.05 0.46 4.91
CA GLY A 99 -8.22 -0.72 4.72
C GLY A 99 -8.16 -1.12 3.24
N LEU A 100 -7.48 -2.23 2.95
CA LEU A 100 -7.36 -2.76 1.59
C LEU A 100 -7.55 -4.27 1.56
N SER A 101 -8.31 -4.76 0.58
CA SER A 101 -8.37 -6.18 0.25
C SER A 101 -7.20 -6.63 -0.61
N ASN A 102 -7.00 -7.95 -0.74
CA ASN A 102 -6.01 -8.51 -1.68
C ASN A 102 -6.21 -8.01 -3.11
N PHE A 103 -7.46 -7.93 -3.58
CA PHE A 103 -7.78 -7.46 -4.93
C PHE A 103 -7.45 -5.98 -5.13
N GLU A 104 -7.76 -5.14 -4.13
CA GLU A 104 -7.40 -3.72 -4.16
C GLU A 104 -5.88 -3.52 -4.12
N LEU A 105 -5.17 -4.29 -3.30
CA LEU A 105 -3.70 -4.29 -3.25
C LEU A 105 -3.11 -4.71 -4.59
N GLU A 106 -3.63 -5.77 -5.22
CA GLU A 106 -3.18 -6.24 -6.54
C GLU A 106 -3.34 -5.16 -7.61
N LYS A 107 -4.50 -4.50 -7.67
CA LYS A 107 -4.75 -3.40 -8.60
C LYS A 107 -3.76 -2.24 -8.41
N ILE A 108 -3.42 -1.92 -7.17
CA ILE A 108 -2.50 -0.82 -6.86
C ILE A 108 -1.05 -1.23 -7.19
N LEU A 109 -0.60 -2.37 -6.68
CA LEU A 109 0.78 -2.83 -6.75
C LEU A 109 1.15 -3.38 -8.14
N GLY A 110 0.17 -3.88 -8.90
CA GLY A 110 0.40 -4.56 -10.18
C GLY A 110 1.03 -5.95 -10.04
N VAL A 111 1.10 -6.49 -8.83
CA VAL A 111 1.58 -7.85 -8.54
C VAL A 111 0.60 -8.50 -7.57
N ASN A 112 0.40 -9.82 -7.72
CA ASN A 112 -0.52 -10.57 -6.87
C ASN A 112 0.04 -10.65 -5.44
N PRO A 113 -0.62 -10.02 -4.44
CA PRO A 113 -0.14 -10.04 -3.06
C PRO A 113 -0.17 -11.45 -2.46
N ASN A 114 -1.02 -12.36 -2.95
CA ASN A 114 -1.12 -13.73 -2.44
C ASN A 114 0.16 -14.54 -2.68
N SER A 115 1.00 -14.15 -3.66
CA SER A 115 2.28 -14.81 -3.90
C SER A 115 3.35 -14.44 -2.86
N TYR A 116 3.20 -13.31 -2.16
CA TYR A 116 4.24 -12.72 -1.31
C TYR A 116 3.82 -12.53 0.15
N LEU A 117 2.57 -12.09 0.39
CA LEU A 117 2.06 -11.82 1.73
C LEU A 117 2.05 -13.04 2.66
N PRO A 118 1.73 -14.26 2.20
CA PRO A 118 1.77 -15.45 3.07
C PRO A 118 3.16 -15.79 3.61
N GLN A 119 4.23 -15.33 2.96
CA GLN A 119 5.61 -15.56 3.40
C GLN A 119 5.93 -14.76 4.68
N TYR A 120 5.17 -13.69 4.96
CA TYR A 120 5.33 -12.89 6.16
C TYR A 120 4.39 -13.41 7.26
N LYS A 121 4.95 -14.14 8.24
CA LYS A 121 4.19 -14.63 9.41
C LYS A 121 3.39 -13.52 10.10
N GLN A 122 3.97 -12.33 10.18
CA GLN A 122 3.30 -11.11 10.64
C GLN A 122 3.78 -9.88 9.87
N LEU A 123 2.83 -9.01 9.54
CA LEU A 123 3.07 -7.68 8.99
C LEU A 123 2.88 -6.68 10.13
N ALA A 124 3.97 -6.36 10.84
CA ALA A 124 3.93 -5.34 11.89
C ALA A 124 3.31 -4.04 11.34
N GLY A 125 2.32 -3.48 12.04
CA GLY A 125 1.56 -2.32 11.60
C GLY A 125 0.25 -2.63 10.86
N VAL A 126 0.00 -3.90 10.51
CA VAL A 126 -1.19 -4.32 9.76
C VAL A 126 -1.88 -5.53 10.40
N LYS A 127 -3.19 -5.40 10.62
CA LYS A 127 -4.07 -6.47 11.08
C LYS A 127 -4.82 -7.07 9.89
N ARG A 128 -4.87 -8.40 9.83
CA ARG A 128 -5.62 -9.16 8.81
C ARG A 128 -6.97 -9.59 9.38
N GLU A 129 -8.06 -9.29 8.68
CA GLU A 129 -9.40 -9.75 9.04
C GLU A 129 -10.08 -10.44 7.87
N LYS A 130 -10.76 -11.56 8.14
CA LYS A 130 -11.56 -12.27 7.15
C LYS A 130 -13.00 -11.76 7.23
N HIS A 131 -13.49 -11.23 6.12
CA HIS A 131 -14.86 -10.75 5.95
C HIS A 131 -15.51 -11.55 4.83
N LYS A 132 -16.38 -12.51 5.19
CA LYS A 132 -16.98 -13.47 4.24
C LYS A 132 -15.89 -14.19 3.41
N ARG A 133 -15.85 -13.95 2.09
CA ARG A 133 -14.90 -14.55 1.14
C ARG A 133 -13.65 -13.71 0.87
N GLN A 134 -13.54 -12.52 1.48
CA GLN A 134 -12.40 -11.63 1.27
C GLN A 134 -11.59 -11.43 2.55
N VAL A 135 -10.29 -11.26 2.35
CA VAL A 135 -9.36 -10.83 3.40
C VAL A 135 -9.14 -9.34 3.23
N VAL A 136 -9.27 -8.60 4.32
CA VAL A 136 -9.02 -7.16 4.38
C VAL A 136 -7.90 -6.89 5.38
N TYR A 137 -6.98 -6.03 4.98
CA TYR A 137 -5.86 -5.54 5.76
C TYR A 137 -6.20 -4.15 6.31
N PHE A 138 -6.10 -3.98 7.62
CA PHE A 138 -6.32 -2.73 8.33
C PHE A 138 -5.07 -2.31 9.09
N ALA A 139 -4.97 -1.04 9.46
CA ALA A 139 -3.93 -0.60 10.37
C ALA A 139 -4.09 -1.27 11.74
N THR A 140 -2.99 -1.45 12.49
CA THR A 140 -3.04 -1.89 13.90
C THR A 140 -3.29 -0.76 14.87
N ASP A 141 -3.06 0.49 14.47
CA ASP A 141 -3.42 1.67 15.25
C ASP A 141 -4.94 1.71 15.49
N GLU A 142 -5.37 1.83 16.74
CA GLU A 142 -6.76 1.59 17.13
C GLU A 142 -7.74 2.64 16.58
N GLU A 143 -7.35 3.92 16.59
CA GLU A 143 -8.17 4.99 16.03
C GLU A 143 -8.31 4.87 14.52
N LEU A 144 -7.18 4.66 13.82
CA LEU A 144 -7.16 4.46 12.38
C LEU A 144 -7.92 3.20 11.98
N TYR A 145 -7.74 2.10 12.72
CA TYR A 145 -8.48 0.86 12.56
C TYR A 145 -9.99 1.09 12.65
N ARG A 146 -10.46 1.76 13.71
CA ARG A 146 -11.88 2.07 13.91
C ARG A 146 -12.44 2.90 12.76
N ARG A 147 -11.72 3.95 12.35
CA ARG A 147 -12.10 4.79 11.19
C ARG A 147 -12.16 3.98 9.90
N GLN A 148 -11.16 3.15 9.64
CA GLN A 148 -11.12 2.30 8.45
C GLN A 148 -12.27 1.29 8.41
N LYS A 149 -12.55 0.66 9.54
CA LYS A 149 -13.63 -0.32 9.64
C LYS A 149 -14.99 0.33 9.43
N GLN A 150 -15.24 1.49 10.06
CA GLN A 150 -16.47 2.25 9.87
C GLN A 150 -16.64 2.73 8.43
N ASN A 151 -15.57 3.19 7.76
CA ASN A 151 -15.67 3.62 6.36
C ASN A 151 -15.93 2.45 5.40
N ARG A 152 -15.37 1.26 5.68
CA ARG A 152 -15.55 0.08 4.83
C ARG A 152 -16.90 -0.60 5.06
N PHE A 153 -17.33 -0.65 6.31
CA PHE A 153 -18.58 -1.25 6.76
C PHE A 153 -19.32 -0.18 7.56
N PRO A 154 -19.90 0.84 6.89
CA PRO A 154 -20.69 1.83 7.58
C PRO A 154 -21.83 1.12 8.33
N PRO A 155 -22.13 1.53 9.57
CA PRO A 155 -23.35 1.05 10.21
C PRO A 155 -24.52 1.35 9.28
N GLU A 156 -25.50 0.43 9.24
CA GLU A 156 -26.79 0.67 8.58
C GLU A 156 -27.22 2.10 8.96
N PRO A 157 -27.49 2.99 7.98
CA PRO A 157 -28.02 4.29 8.33
C PRO A 157 -29.25 4.03 9.18
N THR A 158 -29.28 4.61 10.38
CA THR A 158 -30.49 4.65 11.20
C THR A 158 -31.51 5.41 10.38
N ALA A 159 -32.18 4.73 9.46
CA ALA A 159 -33.40 5.21 8.84
C ALA A 159 -34.26 5.61 10.02
N LEU A 160 -34.61 6.90 10.08
CA LEU A 160 -35.56 7.40 11.05
C LEU A 160 -36.71 6.39 11.10
N LYS A 161 -36.83 5.68 12.22
CA LYS A 161 -38.06 4.99 12.55
C LYS A 161 -39.07 6.13 12.72
N LEU A 162 -39.70 6.53 11.62
CA LEU A 162 -40.90 7.36 11.66
C LEU A 162 -41.85 6.63 12.61
N PRO A 163 -42.32 7.29 13.68
CA PRO A 163 -43.28 6.66 14.57
C PRO A 163 -44.50 6.24 13.74
N PRO A 164 -45.10 5.08 14.01
CA PRO A 164 -46.31 4.65 13.32
C PRO A 164 -47.35 5.75 13.52
N VAL A 165 -47.86 6.29 12.41
CA VAL A 165 -48.93 7.27 12.42
C VAL A 165 -50.10 6.63 13.15
N GLN A 166 -50.39 7.11 14.35
CA GLN A 166 -51.59 6.72 15.09
C GLN A 166 -52.78 7.29 14.32
N LEU A 167 -53.46 6.40 13.59
CA LEU A 167 -54.77 6.69 13.03
C LEU A 167 -55.71 6.97 14.21
N PHE A 168 -55.99 8.24 14.47
CA PHE A 168 -57.08 8.65 15.33
C PHE A 168 -58.39 8.21 14.65
N VAL A 169 -59.01 7.16 15.17
CA VAL A 169 -60.40 6.82 14.86
C VAL A 169 -61.25 7.86 15.60
N CYS A 170 -61.73 8.87 14.88
CA CYS A 170 -62.75 9.79 15.40
C CYS A 170 -64.10 9.07 15.29
N GLY A 171 -64.52 8.43 16.38
CA GLY A 171 -65.90 7.97 16.54
C GLY A 171 -66.78 9.14 16.91
N GLU A 172 -67.62 9.61 15.98
CA GLU A 172 -68.76 10.45 16.34
C GLU A 172 -69.95 9.55 16.67
N VAL A 173 -70.24 9.51 17.97
CA VAL A 173 -71.48 9.04 18.57
C VAL A 173 -72.59 10.07 18.31
N HIS A 174 -73.55 9.73 17.44
CA HIS A 174 -74.81 10.47 17.38
C HIS A 174 -75.81 9.87 18.38
N HIS A 175 -76.07 10.63 19.46
CA HIS A 175 -77.10 10.37 20.44
C HIS A 175 -78.39 11.14 20.08
N LEU A 176 -79.50 10.39 20.05
CA LEU A 176 -80.94 10.70 20.07
C LEU A 176 -81.47 12.15 19.97
N SER A 177 -82.60 12.30 19.25
CA SER A 177 -83.85 12.84 19.85
C SER A 177 -85.10 12.46 19.06
N LEU A 178 -86.18 12.21 19.83
CA LEU A 178 -87.56 11.93 19.43
C LEU A 178 -88.18 13.01 18.54
N VAL A 179 -89.06 12.64 17.60
CA VAL A 179 -90.53 12.85 17.61
C VAL A 179 -91.18 11.79 16.73
#